data_AF-A0A535MMH7-F1
#
_entry.id   AF-A0A535MMH7-F1
#
_cell.length_a   1.000
_cell.length_b   1.000
_cell.length_c   1.000
_cell.angle_alpha   90.00
_cell.angle_beta   90.00
_cell.angle_gamma   90.00
#
_symmetry.space_group_name_H-M   'P 1'
#
loop_
_entity.id
_entity.type
_entity.pdbx_description
1 polymer ?
#
loop_
_entity_poly.entity_id
_entity_poly.type
_entity_poly.pdbx_seq_one_letter_code
_entity_poly.pdbx_strand_id
1 'polypeptide(L)'
;MRTLAVRGLRWAGLLAVLATGAACGWPIAAWADAAPPWQPGDAIGEPTGAVAHVAITHEDLAFDLRALADANPVQVRATYQLRNDAVLTSASLVFLADHALTGSSTFAVTFDEAPVAATPTTLTQLPNAWKPPTSTPSLIQDTPIPYETKPGTAFQFVANIPPGPHRLSVAYTVMPGRYSWAGKTAIWQVAYVLAPARQWASFGDLSVRVQLPPGWRARALPDLTRNGNVLEGQFSSLPADGLVMSASFPVDAHVMSIPEWMAPLWPLFFGLLLITVVGAAAVPRLTKQRWVFILSGVMWAVPAVGLWMSRAFASPPETQYGAGKCGAFMIGCALFPGALLIAVIAAGVGVLAVVIPLFVAAAVWARLRRPAGPPATRG
;
A
#
# COMPACT_ATOMS: atom_id res chain seq x y z
N MET A 1 48.08 -6.97 44.11
CA MET A 1 47.09 -7.91 43.55
C MET A 1 45.63 -7.42 43.63
N ARG A 2 45.17 -6.76 44.71
CA ARG A 2 43.77 -6.25 44.81
C ARG A 2 43.34 -5.18 43.80
N THR A 3 44.27 -4.38 43.26
CA THR A 3 43.98 -3.31 42.29
C THR A 3 43.82 -3.80 40.84
N LEU A 4 44.32 -4.99 40.51
CA LEU A 4 44.22 -5.58 39.16
C LEU A 4 42.84 -6.23 38.93
N ALA A 5 42.27 -6.89 39.94
CA ALA A 5 40.97 -7.56 39.85
C ALA A 5 39.80 -6.59 39.62
N VAL A 6 39.83 -5.41 40.25
CA VAL A 6 38.77 -4.39 40.09
C VAL A 6 38.85 -3.69 38.73
N ARG A 7 40.04 -3.57 38.14
CA ARG A 7 40.19 -3.03 36.78
C ARG A 7 39.65 -4.01 35.73
N GLY A 8 39.92 -5.31 35.86
CA GLY A 8 39.42 -6.33 34.93
C GLY A 8 37.89 -6.38 34.82
N LEU A 9 37.19 -6.27 35.96
CA LEU A 9 35.73 -6.34 36.00
C LEU A 9 35.05 -5.11 35.33
N ARG A 10 35.67 -3.93 35.43
CA ARG A 10 35.18 -2.71 34.76
C ARG A 10 35.31 -2.78 33.24
N TRP A 11 36.42 -3.35 32.75
CA TRP A 11 36.64 -3.52 31.31
C TRP A 11 35.71 -4.59 30.70
N ALA A 12 35.43 -5.67 31.42
CA ALA A 12 34.49 -6.69 30.96
C ALA A 12 33.06 -6.14 30.81
N GLY A 13 32.59 -5.33 31.76
CA GLY A 13 31.29 -4.67 31.66
C GLY A 13 31.20 -3.67 30.51
N LEU A 14 32.25 -2.86 30.30
CA LEU A 14 32.31 -1.93 29.17
C LEU A 14 32.32 -2.67 27.82
N LEU A 15 33.09 -3.74 27.70
CA LEU A 15 33.16 -4.56 26.48
C LEU A 15 31.83 -5.27 26.19
N ALA A 16 31.12 -5.73 27.21
CA ALA A 16 29.78 -6.30 27.04
C ALA A 16 28.79 -5.25 26.51
N VAL A 17 28.79 -4.03 27.08
CA VAL A 17 27.92 -2.94 26.60
C VAL A 17 28.28 -2.52 25.17
N LEU A 18 29.57 -2.43 24.84
CA LEU A 18 30.00 -2.10 23.47
C LEU A 18 29.69 -3.22 22.47
N ALA A 19 29.82 -4.49 22.86
CA ALA A 19 29.48 -5.62 22.01
C ALA A 19 27.97 -5.72 21.77
N THR A 20 27.14 -5.49 22.80
CA THR A 20 25.68 -5.40 22.63
C THR A 20 25.29 -4.17 21.81
N GLY A 21 25.94 -3.03 22.03
CA GLY A 21 25.75 -1.83 21.21
C GLY A 21 26.14 -2.03 19.75
N ALA A 22 27.22 -2.78 19.47
CA ALA A 22 27.64 -3.12 18.11
C ALA A 22 26.70 -4.14 17.46
N ALA A 23 26.23 -5.15 18.21
CA ALA A 23 25.28 -6.15 17.71
C ALA A 23 23.88 -5.58 17.45
N CYS A 24 23.44 -4.60 18.26
CA CYS A 24 22.16 -3.89 18.05
C CYS A 24 22.28 -2.68 17.11
N GLY A 25 23.49 -2.15 16.93
CA GLY A 25 23.79 -0.96 16.12
C GLY A 25 24.22 -1.27 14.69
N TRP A 26 24.42 -2.55 14.35
CA TRP A 26 24.57 -2.92 12.94
C TRP A 26 23.22 -2.72 12.26
N PRO A 27 23.11 -1.74 11.33
CA PRO A 27 21.92 -1.59 10.54
C PRO A 27 21.81 -2.89 9.76
N ILE A 28 20.88 -3.76 10.17
CA ILE A 28 20.33 -4.74 9.26
C ILE A 28 19.63 -3.86 8.23
N ALA A 29 20.37 -3.51 7.18
CA ALA A 29 19.78 -2.97 5.99
C ALA A 29 18.87 -4.08 5.50
N ALA A 30 17.62 -4.05 5.95
CA ALA A 30 16.56 -4.76 5.30
C ALA A 30 16.45 -4.07 3.94
N TRP A 31 17.04 -4.70 2.93
CA TRP A 31 16.74 -4.42 1.55
C TRP A 31 15.30 -4.87 1.35
N ALA A 32 14.36 -4.03 1.77
CA ALA A 32 12.97 -4.15 1.41
C ALA A 32 12.93 -3.89 -0.10
N ASP A 33 12.69 -4.95 -0.85
CA ASP A 33 12.68 -4.94 -2.31
C ASP A 33 11.76 -3.81 -2.79
N ALA A 34 12.34 -2.85 -3.49
CA ALA A 34 11.65 -1.68 -3.99
C ALA A 34 10.86 -2.08 -5.24
N ALA A 35 9.78 -2.85 -5.05
CA ALA A 35 8.81 -3.07 -6.09
C ALA A 35 8.29 -1.71 -6.59
N PRO A 36 8.05 -1.53 -7.90
CA PRO A 36 7.50 -0.30 -8.42
C PRO A 36 6.21 0.09 -7.67
N PRO A 37 5.97 1.37 -7.36
CA PRO A 37 4.77 1.81 -6.65
C PRO A 37 3.46 1.60 -7.44
N TRP A 38 3.54 1.03 -8.63
CA TRP A 38 2.43 0.80 -9.54
C TRP A 38 2.19 -0.70 -9.80
N GLN A 39 0.92 -1.04 -9.97
CA GLN A 39 0.44 -2.28 -10.54
C GLN A 39 -0.17 -1.92 -11.90
N PRO A 40 0.32 -2.51 -13.00
CA PRO A 40 -0.25 -2.28 -14.32
C PRO A 40 -1.73 -2.66 -14.39
N GLY A 41 -2.51 -1.87 -15.13
CA GLY A 41 -3.91 -2.16 -15.41
C GLY A 41 -4.11 -2.94 -16.71
N ASP A 42 -5.35 -3.29 -16.98
CA ASP A 42 -5.75 -3.91 -18.24
C ASP A 42 -5.95 -2.86 -19.34
N ALA A 43 -5.33 -3.06 -20.51
CA ALA A 43 -5.64 -2.34 -21.74
C ALA A 43 -7.01 -2.74 -22.31
N ILE A 44 -7.89 -1.78 -22.58
CA ILE A 44 -9.26 -2.06 -23.07
C ILE A 44 -9.62 -1.10 -24.20
N GLY A 45 -10.42 -1.51 -25.20
CA GLY A 45 -10.78 -0.65 -26.34
C GLY A 45 -11.70 -1.28 -27.39
N GLU A 46 -12.17 -0.47 -28.35
CA GLU A 46 -13.29 -0.82 -29.25
C GLU A 46 -13.06 -2.03 -30.16
N PRO A 47 -14.14 -2.66 -30.66
CA PRO A 47 -14.06 -3.66 -31.72
C PRO A 47 -13.57 -3.07 -33.05
N THR A 48 -12.68 -3.80 -33.73
CA THR A 48 -12.04 -3.39 -35.00
C THR A 48 -12.06 -4.50 -36.04
N GLY A 49 -12.13 -4.16 -37.33
CA GLY A 49 -12.20 -5.15 -38.40
C GLY A 49 -12.61 -4.58 -39.77
N ALA A 50 -13.10 -5.44 -40.67
CA ALA A 50 -13.61 -5.06 -41.99
C ALA A 50 -15.00 -4.40 -41.89
N VAL A 51 -15.09 -3.24 -41.24
CA VAL A 51 -16.33 -2.50 -40.92
C VAL A 51 -16.44 -1.14 -41.61
N ALA A 52 -15.70 -0.94 -42.71
CA ALA A 52 -15.69 0.33 -43.45
C ALA A 52 -17.08 0.76 -44.02
N HIS A 53 -18.08 -0.12 -43.99
CA HIS A 53 -19.45 0.14 -44.44
C HIS A 53 -20.48 0.17 -43.30
N VAL A 54 -20.05 -0.05 -42.06
CA VAL A 54 -20.92 -0.01 -40.88
C VAL A 54 -20.59 1.25 -40.09
N ALA A 55 -21.62 2.06 -39.84
CA ALA A 55 -21.52 3.26 -39.01
C ALA A 55 -21.86 2.93 -37.56
N ILE A 56 -21.11 3.47 -36.61
CA ILE A 56 -21.56 3.58 -35.22
C ILE A 56 -22.37 4.87 -35.14
N THR A 57 -23.68 4.78 -34.99
CA THR A 57 -24.55 5.96 -34.88
C THR A 57 -24.57 6.53 -33.46
N HIS A 58 -24.40 5.67 -32.46
CA HIS A 58 -24.32 6.05 -31.05
C HIS A 58 -23.57 4.97 -30.26
N GLU A 59 -22.82 5.38 -29.25
CA GLU A 59 -22.21 4.49 -28.27
C GLU A 59 -22.61 4.87 -26.84
N ASP A 60 -23.07 3.89 -26.06
CA ASP A 60 -23.23 3.99 -24.61
C ASP A 60 -22.12 3.21 -23.90
N LEU A 61 -21.21 3.94 -23.25
CA LEU A 61 -20.09 3.40 -22.50
C LEU A 61 -20.32 3.56 -20.99
N ALA A 62 -20.44 2.43 -20.29
CA ALA A 62 -20.74 2.38 -18.87
C ALA A 62 -19.62 1.67 -18.08
N PHE A 63 -19.13 2.34 -17.04
CA PHE A 63 -18.18 1.80 -16.07
C PHE A 63 -18.85 1.69 -14.70
N ASP A 64 -18.78 0.51 -14.08
CA ASP A 64 -19.17 0.31 -12.69
C ASP A 64 -17.94 0.05 -11.82
N LEU A 65 -17.45 1.14 -11.22
CA LEU A 65 -16.25 1.14 -10.39
C LEU A 65 -16.57 0.90 -8.90
N ARG A 66 -17.82 0.60 -8.53
CA ARG A 66 -18.21 0.41 -7.11
C ARG A 66 -17.43 -0.70 -6.42
N ALA A 67 -17.08 -1.74 -7.18
CA ALA A 67 -16.27 -2.88 -6.73
C ALA A 67 -14.83 -2.48 -6.28
N LEU A 68 -14.34 -1.30 -6.65
CA LEU A 68 -13.02 -0.80 -6.22
C LEU A 68 -12.92 -0.59 -4.70
N ALA A 69 -14.04 -0.41 -4.00
CA ALA A 69 -14.06 -0.32 -2.54
C ALA A 69 -13.40 -1.53 -1.87
N ASP A 70 -13.54 -2.70 -2.51
CA ASP A 70 -13.03 -3.99 -2.04
C ASP A 70 -11.85 -4.50 -2.88
N ALA A 71 -11.24 -3.63 -3.70
CA ALA A 71 -10.16 -3.99 -4.63
C ALA A 71 -10.53 -5.11 -5.63
N ASN A 72 -11.81 -5.23 -5.97
CA ASN A 72 -12.32 -6.22 -6.92
C ASN A 72 -12.27 -5.69 -8.36
N PRO A 73 -12.29 -6.60 -9.36
CA PRO A 73 -12.47 -6.22 -10.76
C PRO A 73 -13.73 -5.38 -10.96
N VAL A 74 -13.65 -4.41 -11.87
CA VAL A 74 -14.76 -3.50 -12.21
C VAL A 74 -15.46 -3.96 -13.48
N GLN A 75 -16.76 -3.69 -13.58
CA GLN A 75 -17.53 -4.04 -14.79
C GLN A 75 -17.49 -2.89 -15.79
N VAL A 76 -17.28 -3.24 -17.06
CA VAL A 76 -17.34 -2.32 -18.20
C VAL A 76 -18.36 -2.86 -19.20
N ARG A 77 -19.18 -1.97 -19.75
CA ARG A 77 -20.12 -2.30 -20.83
C ARG A 77 -20.06 -1.21 -21.89
N ALA A 78 -19.80 -1.62 -23.12
CA ALA A 78 -19.91 -0.77 -24.30
C ALA A 78 -21.09 -1.28 -25.15
N THR A 79 -22.04 -0.40 -25.47
CA THR A 79 -23.17 -0.70 -26.36
C THR A 79 -23.10 0.21 -27.58
N TYR A 80 -23.02 -0.39 -28.75
CA TYR A 80 -22.97 0.31 -30.04
C TYR A 80 -24.32 0.17 -30.73
N GLN A 81 -24.89 1.30 -31.11
CA GLN A 81 -25.94 1.38 -32.11
C GLN A 81 -25.26 1.45 -33.48
N LEU A 82 -25.53 0.46 -34.31
CA LEU A 82 -24.90 0.29 -35.61
C LEU A 82 -25.89 0.56 -36.73
N ARG A 83 -25.41 1.10 -37.84
CA ARG A 83 -26.15 1.15 -39.11
C ARG A 83 -25.29 0.59 -40.23
N ASN A 84 -25.75 -0.46 -40.89
CA ASN A 84 -25.10 -1.00 -42.07
C ASN A 84 -25.86 -0.57 -43.33
N ASP A 85 -25.22 0.23 -44.16
CA ASP A 85 -25.79 0.74 -45.42
C ASP A 85 -25.44 -0.15 -46.63
N ALA A 86 -24.60 -1.19 -46.42
CA ALA A 86 -24.22 -2.15 -47.45
C ALA A 86 -25.07 -3.42 -47.42
N VAL A 87 -24.82 -4.33 -48.37
CA VAL A 87 -25.34 -5.70 -48.31
C VAL A 87 -24.82 -6.43 -47.06
N LEU A 88 -25.46 -7.56 -46.72
CA LEU A 88 -25.09 -8.40 -45.57
C LEU A 88 -23.56 -8.53 -45.46
N THR A 89 -23.01 -8.04 -44.35
CA THR A 89 -21.57 -8.00 -44.11
C THR A 89 -21.24 -8.91 -42.94
N SER A 90 -20.35 -9.88 -43.16
CA SER A 90 -19.76 -10.65 -42.07
C SER A 90 -18.48 -9.96 -41.63
N ALA A 91 -18.48 -9.41 -40.42
CA ALA A 91 -17.36 -8.66 -39.87
C ALA A 91 -16.63 -9.52 -38.83
N SER A 92 -15.37 -9.85 -39.10
CA SER A 92 -14.45 -10.36 -38.08
C SER A 92 -13.96 -9.17 -37.25
N LEU A 93 -14.41 -9.12 -35.99
CA LEU A 93 -14.13 -8.05 -35.05
C LEU A 93 -13.13 -8.50 -33.99
N VAL A 94 -12.24 -7.59 -33.60
CA VAL A 94 -11.29 -7.76 -32.51
C VAL A 94 -11.51 -6.69 -31.45
N PHE A 95 -11.83 -7.11 -30.22
CA PHE A 95 -11.99 -6.25 -29.06
C PHE A 95 -10.75 -6.32 -28.16
N LEU A 96 -10.21 -5.16 -27.78
CA LEU A 96 -9.06 -5.11 -26.89
C LEU A 96 -9.54 -5.27 -25.44
N ALA A 97 -9.13 -6.36 -24.79
CA ALA A 97 -9.38 -6.59 -23.38
C ALA A 97 -8.24 -7.40 -22.80
N ASP A 98 -7.17 -6.70 -22.46
CA ASP A 98 -6.00 -7.27 -21.80
C ASP A 98 -6.42 -7.93 -20.49
N HIS A 99 -5.86 -9.11 -20.24
CA HIS A 99 -6.04 -9.91 -19.04
C HIS A 99 -7.48 -10.25 -18.60
N ALA A 100 -8.50 -10.00 -19.43
CA ALA A 100 -9.91 -10.23 -19.10
C ALA A 100 -10.31 -11.71 -18.89
N LEU A 101 -9.34 -12.63 -18.74
CA LEU A 101 -9.54 -14.00 -18.24
C LEU A 101 -8.47 -14.41 -17.22
N THR A 102 -8.38 -13.67 -16.11
CA THR A 102 -8.10 -14.38 -14.84
C THR A 102 -9.31 -15.28 -14.53
N GLY A 103 -9.16 -16.35 -13.75
CA GLY A 103 -10.25 -17.33 -13.56
C GLY A 103 -11.60 -16.76 -13.05
N SER A 104 -11.62 -15.51 -12.59
CA SER A 104 -12.80 -14.80 -12.10
C SER A 104 -13.37 -13.75 -13.07
N SER A 105 -12.74 -13.46 -14.20
CA SER A 105 -13.20 -12.40 -15.09
C SER A 105 -14.17 -12.91 -16.16
N THR A 106 -15.13 -12.07 -16.51
CA THR A 106 -16.19 -12.38 -17.48
C THR A 106 -16.00 -11.57 -18.75
N PHE A 107 -16.32 -12.17 -19.90
CA PHE A 107 -16.41 -11.49 -21.20
C PHE A 107 -17.62 -12.03 -21.96
N ALA A 108 -18.48 -11.14 -22.44
CA ALA A 108 -19.69 -11.48 -23.17
C ALA A 108 -19.93 -10.49 -24.31
N VAL A 109 -20.31 -11.01 -25.47
CA VAL A 109 -20.72 -10.23 -26.64
C VAL A 109 -22.14 -10.64 -27.00
N THR A 110 -22.99 -9.65 -27.27
CA THR A 110 -24.34 -9.87 -27.79
C THR A 110 -24.56 -9.00 -29.03
N PHE A 111 -25.21 -9.55 -30.05
CA PHE A 111 -25.62 -8.85 -31.25
C PHE A 111 -27.13 -9.03 -31.42
N ASP A 112 -27.88 -7.92 -31.46
CA ASP A 112 -29.35 -7.90 -31.42
C ASP A 112 -29.91 -8.81 -30.31
N GLU A 113 -29.33 -8.68 -29.11
CA GLU A 113 -29.66 -9.47 -27.89
C GLU A 113 -29.27 -10.95 -27.95
N ALA A 114 -28.86 -11.48 -29.11
CA ALA A 114 -28.36 -12.84 -29.24
C ALA A 114 -26.87 -12.94 -28.84
N PRO A 115 -26.46 -13.97 -28.08
CA PRO A 115 -25.05 -14.15 -27.72
C PRO A 115 -24.19 -14.46 -28.95
N VAL A 116 -23.03 -13.83 -29.04
CA VAL A 116 -22.03 -14.08 -30.09
C VAL A 116 -20.81 -14.76 -29.45
N ALA A 117 -20.38 -15.88 -30.03
CA ALA A 117 -19.19 -16.57 -29.57
C ALA A 117 -17.94 -15.71 -29.81
N ALA A 118 -17.16 -15.52 -28.76
CA ALA A 118 -15.89 -14.81 -28.80
C ALA A 118 -14.76 -15.72 -28.31
N THR A 119 -13.62 -15.64 -28.98
CA THR A 119 -12.44 -16.45 -28.68
C THR A 119 -11.27 -15.53 -28.33
N PRO A 120 -10.54 -15.80 -27.24
CA PRO A 120 -9.30 -15.11 -26.94
C PRO A 120 -8.31 -15.23 -28.11
N THR A 121 -7.61 -14.14 -28.41
CA THR A 121 -6.56 -14.07 -29.43
C THR A 121 -5.41 -13.20 -28.92
N THR A 122 -4.21 -13.43 -29.45
CA THR A 122 -3.02 -12.66 -29.07
C THR A 122 -2.70 -11.69 -30.19
N LEU A 123 -2.62 -10.39 -29.87
CA LEU A 123 -2.18 -9.38 -30.82
C LEU A 123 -0.67 -9.21 -30.70
N THR A 124 0.06 -9.65 -31.72
CA THR A 124 1.53 -9.53 -31.76
C THR A 124 2.00 -8.08 -31.93
N GLN A 125 1.21 -7.25 -32.61
CA GLN A 125 1.47 -5.82 -32.77
C GLN A 125 0.16 -5.03 -32.76
N LEU A 126 0.08 -4.04 -31.86
CA LEU A 126 -0.97 -3.03 -31.86
C LEU A 126 -0.48 -1.78 -32.60
N PRO A 127 -1.30 -1.18 -33.48
CA PRO A 127 -1.05 0.17 -33.98
C PRO A 127 -0.76 1.12 -32.82
N ASN A 128 0.15 2.07 -33.00
CA ASN A 128 0.53 2.99 -31.92
C ASN A 128 -0.67 3.79 -31.37
N ALA A 129 -1.62 4.17 -32.25
CA ALA A 129 -2.84 4.87 -31.86
C ALA A 129 -3.79 4.01 -30.99
N TRP A 130 -3.61 2.69 -30.98
CA TRP A 130 -4.44 1.77 -30.20
C TRP A 130 -3.80 1.38 -28.87
N LYS A 131 -2.62 1.92 -28.59
CA LYS A 131 -1.99 1.71 -27.29
C LYS A 131 -2.73 2.56 -26.25
N PRO A 132 -2.94 2.02 -25.05
CA PRO A 132 -3.42 2.83 -23.93
C PRO A 132 -2.53 4.06 -23.72
N PRO A 133 -3.11 5.20 -23.30
CA PRO A 133 -2.32 6.37 -22.93
C PRO A 133 -1.31 6.04 -21.84
N THR A 134 -0.14 6.68 -21.85
CA THR A 134 0.93 6.41 -20.87
C THR A 134 0.72 7.09 -19.51
N SER A 135 -0.41 7.78 -19.33
CA SER A 135 -0.75 8.45 -18.07
C SER A 135 -2.26 8.65 -17.90
N THR A 136 -2.68 8.86 -16.66
CA THR A 136 -4.04 9.25 -16.28
C THR A 136 -4.03 10.61 -15.56
N PRO A 137 -5.16 11.33 -15.49
CA PRO A 137 -5.24 12.59 -14.74
C PRO A 137 -4.96 12.39 -13.25
N SER A 138 -4.29 13.35 -12.61
CA SER A 138 -4.08 13.30 -11.15
C SER A 138 -5.25 13.89 -10.37
N LEU A 139 -5.42 13.38 -9.15
CA LEU A 139 -6.46 13.77 -8.20
C LEU A 139 -6.02 14.85 -7.21
N ILE A 140 -4.71 15.16 -7.14
CA ILE A 140 -4.13 16.03 -6.12
C ILE A 140 -3.43 17.24 -6.74
N GLN A 141 -2.85 17.07 -7.93
CA GLN A 141 -2.06 18.08 -8.64
C GLN A 141 -2.35 17.97 -10.14
N ASP A 142 -1.95 18.95 -10.93
CA ASP A 142 -2.08 18.88 -12.40
C ASP A 142 -0.96 18.08 -13.08
N THR A 143 -0.20 17.30 -12.32
CA THR A 143 0.83 16.39 -12.84
C THR A 143 0.19 15.03 -13.18
N PRO A 144 0.19 14.59 -14.45
CA PRO A 144 -0.33 13.27 -14.82
C PRO A 144 0.34 12.12 -14.07
N ILE A 145 -0.43 11.09 -13.75
CA ILE A 145 0.06 9.88 -13.08
C ILE A 145 0.47 8.89 -14.16
N PRO A 146 1.70 8.34 -14.15
CA PRO A 146 2.10 7.30 -15.09
C PRO A 146 1.10 6.14 -15.07
N TYR A 147 0.77 5.63 -16.25
CA TYR A 147 -0.11 4.49 -16.43
C TYR A 147 0.60 3.44 -17.27
N GLU A 148 0.61 2.24 -16.73
CA GLU A 148 1.19 1.07 -17.40
C GLU A 148 0.10 0.03 -17.58
N THR A 149 0.13 -0.64 -18.73
CA THR A 149 -0.66 -1.84 -18.97
C THR A 149 0.25 -3.02 -19.19
N LYS A 150 -0.30 -4.21 -19.05
CA LYS A 150 0.42 -5.42 -19.45
C LYS A 150 0.31 -5.59 -20.98
N PRO A 151 1.12 -6.46 -21.60
CA PRO A 151 0.91 -6.87 -22.98
C PRO A 151 -0.39 -7.67 -23.10
N GLY A 152 -1.29 -7.23 -24.00
CA GLY A 152 -2.70 -7.65 -23.98
C GLY A 152 -3.11 -8.88 -24.77
N THR A 153 -4.02 -9.66 -24.17
CA THR A 153 -4.97 -10.52 -24.88
C THR A 153 -6.07 -9.67 -25.52
N ALA A 154 -6.61 -10.12 -26.64
CA ALA A 154 -7.79 -9.54 -27.27
C ALA A 154 -8.84 -10.63 -27.48
N PHE A 155 -10.06 -10.25 -27.87
CA PHE A 155 -11.12 -11.19 -28.21
C PHE A 155 -11.52 -11.01 -29.65
N GLN A 156 -11.47 -12.10 -30.41
CA GLN A 156 -12.00 -12.14 -31.76
C GLN A 156 -13.40 -12.73 -31.74
N PHE A 157 -14.31 -12.14 -32.53
CA PHE A 157 -15.63 -12.68 -32.78
C PHE A 157 -16.11 -12.30 -34.19
N VAL A 158 -17.09 -13.02 -34.71
CA VAL A 158 -17.69 -12.74 -36.02
C VAL A 158 -19.13 -12.30 -35.84
N ALA A 159 -19.45 -11.12 -36.35
CA ALA A 159 -20.81 -10.59 -36.37
C ALA A 159 -21.32 -10.58 -37.82
N ASN A 160 -22.47 -11.20 -38.07
CA ASN A 160 -23.19 -11.04 -39.33
C ASN A 160 -24.12 -9.86 -39.17
N ILE A 161 -23.87 -8.78 -39.91
CA ILE A 161 -24.57 -7.50 -39.80
C ILE A 161 -25.42 -7.32 -41.06
N PRO A 162 -26.73 -7.62 -41.03
CA PRO A 162 -27.64 -7.32 -42.13
C PRO A 162 -27.68 -5.82 -42.47
N PRO A 163 -28.25 -5.42 -43.62
CA PRO A 163 -28.55 -4.02 -43.89
C PRO A 163 -29.57 -3.47 -42.87
N GLY A 164 -29.34 -2.25 -42.37
CA GLY A 164 -30.24 -1.57 -41.43
C GLY A 164 -29.63 -1.30 -40.05
N PRO A 165 -30.48 -0.94 -39.07
CA PRO A 165 -30.06 -0.64 -37.70
C PRO A 165 -29.89 -1.92 -36.86
N HIS A 166 -28.82 -1.99 -36.07
CA HIS A 166 -28.47 -3.13 -35.22
C HIS A 166 -27.87 -2.68 -33.90
N ARG A 167 -27.82 -3.59 -32.91
CA ARG A 167 -27.20 -3.32 -31.61
C ARG A 167 -26.12 -4.36 -31.31
N LEU A 168 -24.89 -3.89 -31.07
CA LEU A 168 -23.80 -4.70 -30.55
C LEU A 168 -23.54 -4.28 -29.09
N SER A 169 -23.36 -5.23 -28.18
CA SER A 169 -22.98 -4.95 -26.80
C SER A 169 -21.85 -5.87 -26.37
N VAL A 170 -20.83 -5.29 -25.75
CA VAL A 170 -19.68 -5.99 -25.16
C VAL A 170 -19.68 -5.67 -23.66
N ALA A 171 -19.71 -6.70 -22.83
CA ALA A 171 -19.70 -6.57 -21.37
C ALA A 171 -18.59 -7.45 -20.79
N TYR A 172 -17.78 -6.88 -19.91
CA TYR A 172 -16.63 -7.57 -19.36
C TYR A 172 -16.18 -6.99 -18.02
N THR A 173 -15.25 -7.68 -17.35
CA THR A 173 -14.64 -7.21 -16.10
C THR A 173 -13.15 -7.00 -16.28
N VAL A 174 -12.62 -5.94 -15.66
CA VAL A 174 -11.20 -5.56 -15.77
C VAL A 174 -10.63 -5.31 -14.39
N MET A 175 -9.33 -5.53 -14.23
CA MET A 175 -8.59 -5.06 -13.07
C MET A 175 -8.00 -3.67 -13.37
N PRO A 176 -8.45 -2.60 -12.68
CA PRO A 176 -7.87 -1.29 -12.87
C PRO A 176 -6.40 -1.25 -12.45
N GLY A 177 -5.62 -0.42 -13.13
CA GLY A 177 -4.26 -0.11 -12.70
C GLY A 177 -4.29 0.52 -11.31
N ARG A 178 -3.24 0.33 -10.53
CA ARG A 178 -3.16 0.88 -9.18
C ARG A 178 -1.84 1.60 -9.02
N TYR A 179 -1.90 2.87 -8.67
CA TYR A 179 -0.74 3.69 -8.33
C TYR A 179 -0.76 4.02 -6.84
N SER A 180 0.35 3.79 -6.14
CA SER A 180 0.48 4.08 -4.71
C SER A 180 1.80 4.76 -4.39
N TRP A 181 1.80 6.09 -4.31
CA TRP A 181 2.98 6.83 -3.89
C TRP A 181 3.14 6.79 -2.37
N ALA A 182 4.32 6.37 -1.91
CA ALA A 182 4.73 6.35 -0.49
C ALA A 182 3.75 5.65 0.48
N GLY A 183 2.86 4.78 -0.04
CA GLY A 183 1.87 4.05 0.75
C GLY A 183 0.97 4.97 1.56
N LYS A 184 0.31 5.96 0.94
CA LYS A 184 -0.65 6.83 1.63
C LYS A 184 -2.08 6.69 1.11
N THR A 185 -2.26 6.44 -0.19
CA THR A 185 -3.58 6.15 -0.79
C THR A 185 -3.37 5.45 -2.12
N ALA A 186 -4.14 4.38 -2.37
CA ALA A 186 -4.20 3.79 -3.70
C ALA A 186 -5.03 4.70 -4.63
N ILE A 187 -4.45 5.07 -5.76
CA ILE A 187 -5.14 5.70 -6.88
C ILE A 187 -5.37 4.60 -7.92
N TRP A 188 -6.63 4.31 -8.19
CA TRP A 188 -7.05 3.37 -9.23
C TRP A 188 -7.12 4.09 -10.56
N GLN A 189 -6.65 3.44 -11.62
CA GLN A 189 -6.51 4.00 -12.96
C GLN A 189 -7.20 3.09 -13.98
N VAL A 190 -8.04 3.65 -14.83
CA VAL A 190 -8.68 2.95 -15.94
C VAL A 190 -8.41 3.74 -17.23
N ALA A 191 -8.16 3.04 -18.33
CA ALA A 191 -7.96 3.64 -19.63
C ALA A 191 -8.74 2.84 -20.69
N TYR A 192 -9.64 3.49 -21.40
CA TYR A 192 -10.42 2.93 -22.50
C TYR A 192 -9.99 3.54 -23.82
N VAL A 193 -9.52 2.72 -24.76
CA VAL A 193 -8.98 3.14 -26.05
C VAL A 193 -10.12 3.27 -27.05
N LEU A 194 -10.41 4.50 -27.47
CA LEU A 194 -11.46 4.87 -28.41
C LEU A 194 -10.96 4.90 -29.87
N ALA A 195 -9.66 5.03 -30.11
CA ALA A 195 -9.07 5.16 -31.44
C ALA A 195 -9.50 4.10 -32.48
N PRO A 196 -9.62 2.81 -32.13
CA PRO A 196 -10.33 1.79 -32.91
C PRO A 196 -11.61 2.22 -33.64
N ALA A 197 -12.47 3.05 -33.03
CA ALA A 197 -13.72 3.52 -33.62
C ALA A 197 -13.53 4.28 -34.95
N ARG A 198 -12.35 4.84 -35.20
CA ARG A 198 -12.02 5.55 -36.45
C ARG A 198 -11.98 4.64 -37.68
N GLN A 199 -11.97 3.32 -37.51
CA GLN A 199 -12.01 2.37 -38.63
C GLN A 199 -13.43 2.10 -39.16
N TRP A 200 -14.45 2.49 -38.41
CA TRP A 200 -15.84 2.35 -38.81
C TRP A 200 -16.17 3.40 -39.89
N ALA A 201 -17.25 3.17 -40.65
CA ALA A 201 -17.66 4.07 -41.72
C ALA A 201 -17.88 5.52 -41.22
N SER A 202 -18.44 5.64 -40.01
CA SER A 202 -18.56 6.89 -39.26
C SER A 202 -18.78 6.57 -37.78
N PHE A 203 -18.60 7.59 -36.94
CA PHE A 203 -18.87 7.53 -35.51
C PHE A 203 -19.72 8.75 -35.11
N GLY A 204 -20.89 8.50 -34.55
CA GLY A 204 -21.83 9.50 -34.09
C GLY A 204 -21.60 9.90 -32.64
N ASP A 205 -22.66 9.84 -31.83
CA ASP A 205 -22.63 10.33 -30.46
C ASP A 205 -22.01 9.29 -29.50
N LEU A 206 -21.37 9.78 -28.43
CA LEU A 206 -20.84 8.97 -27.33
C LEU A 206 -21.42 9.46 -26.01
N SER A 207 -22.08 8.55 -25.28
CA SER A 207 -22.54 8.75 -23.91
C SER A 207 -21.68 7.93 -22.96
N VAL A 208 -21.03 8.62 -22.01
CA VAL A 208 -20.18 8.00 -20.99
C VAL A 208 -20.84 8.11 -19.64
N ARG A 209 -20.91 7.00 -18.90
CA ARG A 209 -21.38 6.97 -17.52
C ARG A 209 -20.44 6.15 -16.63
N VAL A 210 -19.98 6.75 -15.54
CA VAL A 210 -19.12 6.09 -14.54
C VAL A 210 -19.84 6.09 -13.20
N GLN A 211 -20.06 4.91 -12.63
CA GLN A 211 -20.54 4.76 -11.26
C GLN A 211 -19.35 4.55 -10.32
N LEU A 212 -19.21 5.42 -9.33
CA LEU A 212 -18.13 5.40 -8.35
C LEU A 212 -18.62 4.81 -7.01
N PRO A 213 -17.72 4.27 -6.18
CA PRO A 213 -18.07 4.01 -4.79
C PRO A 213 -18.43 5.33 -4.07
N PRO A 214 -19.30 5.29 -3.05
CA PRO A 214 -19.75 6.49 -2.35
C PRO A 214 -18.62 7.36 -1.80
N GLY A 215 -18.67 8.66 -2.10
CA GLY A 215 -17.70 9.65 -1.60
C GLY A 215 -16.33 9.62 -2.29
N TRP A 216 -16.10 8.71 -3.25
CA TRP A 216 -14.81 8.63 -3.94
C TRP A 216 -14.54 9.86 -4.80
N ARG A 217 -13.29 10.31 -4.78
CA ARG A 217 -12.78 11.34 -5.67
C ARG A 217 -12.37 10.70 -6.98
N ALA A 218 -12.67 11.36 -8.09
CA ALA A 218 -12.30 10.88 -9.41
C ALA A 218 -12.15 12.04 -10.39
N ARG A 219 -11.27 11.87 -11.37
CA ARG A 219 -11.05 12.78 -12.50
C ARG A 219 -10.90 11.94 -13.76
N ALA A 220 -11.45 12.41 -14.86
CA ALA A 220 -11.40 11.75 -16.16
C ALA A 220 -10.91 12.73 -17.23
N LEU A 221 -10.33 12.20 -18.31
CA LEU A 221 -10.02 12.93 -19.54
C LEU A 221 -10.57 12.11 -20.71
N PRO A 222 -11.44 12.69 -21.57
CA PRO A 222 -12.04 14.03 -21.46
C PRO A 222 -12.82 14.24 -20.15
N ASP A 223 -13.02 15.51 -19.78
CA ASP A 223 -13.71 15.86 -18.54
C ASP A 223 -15.16 15.34 -18.55
N LEU A 224 -15.57 14.78 -17.42
CA LEU A 224 -16.94 14.30 -17.18
C LEU A 224 -17.57 15.13 -16.06
N THR A 225 -18.87 15.41 -16.19
CA THR A 225 -19.65 16.14 -15.19
C THR A 225 -19.99 15.22 -14.03
N ARG A 226 -19.69 15.64 -12.80
CA ARG A 226 -20.01 14.86 -11.60
C ARG A 226 -21.42 15.18 -11.08
N ASN A 227 -22.22 14.14 -10.86
CA ASN A 227 -23.49 14.17 -10.13
C ASN A 227 -23.47 13.14 -9.00
N GLY A 228 -23.12 13.59 -7.79
CA GLY A 228 -22.94 12.72 -6.62
C GLY A 228 -21.82 11.69 -6.83
N ASN A 229 -22.21 10.41 -6.91
CA ASN A 229 -21.31 9.27 -7.14
C ASN A 229 -21.26 8.82 -8.61
N VAL A 230 -21.78 9.64 -9.53
CA VAL A 230 -21.79 9.34 -10.96
C VAL A 230 -20.98 10.42 -11.70
N LEU A 231 -20.16 10.02 -12.67
CA LEU A 231 -19.60 10.93 -13.68
C LEU A 231 -20.30 10.66 -15.01
N GLU A 232 -20.72 11.71 -15.70
CA GLU A 232 -21.45 11.62 -16.96
C GLU A 232 -20.86 12.56 -18.00
N GLY A 233 -20.83 12.13 -19.27
CA GLY A 233 -20.39 12.94 -20.40
C GLY A 233 -21.16 12.57 -21.65
N GLN A 234 -21.43 13.57 -22.49
CA GLN A 234 -22.03 13.40 -23.81
C GLN A 234 -21.18 14.13 -24.83
N PHE A 235 -20.82 13.43 -25.91
CA PHE A 235 -19.97 13.94 -26.96
C PHE A 235 -20.64 13.67 -28.31
N SER A 236 -20.67 14.66 -29.21
CA SER A 236 -21.28 14.52 -30.54
C SER A 236 -20.38 13.79 -31.55
N SER A 237 -19.20 13.37 -31.11
CA SER A 237 -18.16 12.68 -31.88
C SER A 237 -17.13 12.09 -30.91
N LEU A 238 -16.14 11.37 -31.44
CA LEU A 238 -15.00 10.87 -30.65
C LEU A 238 -14.22 12.04 -30.01
N PRO A 239 -14.23 12.19 -28.68
CA PRO A 239 -13.62 13.34 -28.02
C PRO A 239 -12.09 13.25 -27.95
N ALA A 240 -11.53 12.04 -27.99
CA ALA A 240 -10.12 11.74 -27.93
C ALA A 240 -9.87 10.32 -28.44
N ASP A 241 -8.60 9.91 -28.50
CA ASP A 241 -8.20 8.53 -28.82
C ASP A 241 -8.37 7.57 -27.63
N GLY A 242 -8.67 8.10 -26.45
CA GLY A 242 -9.03 7.30 -25.29
C GLY A 242 -9.68 8.12 -24.18
N LEU A 243 -10.41 7.41 -23.31
CA LEU A 243 -10.97 7.89 -22.06
C LEU A 243 -10.12 7.35 -20.91
N VAL A 244 -9.44 8.22 -20.19
CA VAL A 244 -8.61 7.85 -19.03
C VAL A 244 -9.15 8.43 -17.76
N MET A 245 -9.00 7.72 -16.66
CA MET A 245 -9.58 8.13 -15.40
C MET A 245 -8.78 7.64 -14.21
N SER A 246 -8.77 8.46 -13.17
CA SER A 246 -8.23 8.13 -11.87
C SER A 246 -9.32 8.23 -10.82
N ALA A 247 -9.33 7.31 -9.86
CA ALA A 247 -10.26 7.30 -8.73
C ALA A 247 -9.54 6.93 -7.44
N SER A 248 -9.93 7.54 -6.32
CA SER A 248 -9.40 7.17 -4.99
C SER A 248 -10.45 7.34 -3.91
N PHE A 249 -10.27 6.59 -2.82
CA PHE A 249 -11.00 6.78 -1.59
C PHE A 249 -10.93 8.25 -1.13
N PRO A 250 -12.00 8.80 -0.54
CA PRO A 250 -11.95 10.13 0.07
C PRO A 250 -10.94 10.13 1.21
N VAL A 251 -9.75 10.68 0.96
CA VAL A 251 -8.82 10.98 2.05
C VAL A 251 -9.08 12.40 2.45
N ASP A 252 -9.64 12.57 3.65
CA ASP A 252 -9.66 13.86 4.30
C ASP A 252 -8.22 14.34 4.43
N ALA A 253 -7.87 15.39 3.70
CA ALA A 253 -6.55 16.00 3.75
C ALA A 253 -6.18 16.41 5.20
N HIS A 254 -7.18 16.59 6.07
CA HIS A 254 -7.03 16.91 7.47
C HIS A 254 -6.62 15.72 8.35
N VAL A 255 -6.90 14.47 7.95
CA VAL A 255 -6.44 13.28 8.69
C VAL A 255 -4.92 13.11 8.55
N MET A 256 -4.33 13.62 7.45
CA MET A 256 -2.88 13.74 7.30
C MET A 256 -2.27 15.00 7.93
N SER A 257 -3.07 15.83 8.62
CA SER A 257 -2.57 17.04 9.28
C SER A 257 -2.39 16.82 10.78
N ILE A 258 -1.12 16.71 11.19
CA ILE A 258 -0.57 17.00 12.53
C ILE A 258 -0.28 15.83 13.51
N PRO A 259 -1.08 14.76 13.71
CA PRO A 259 -0.73 13.72 14.68
C PRO A 259 0.42 12.79 14.25
N GLU A 260 0.54 12.41 12.98
CA GLU A 260 1.45 11.32 12.58
C GLU A 260 2.94 11.66 12.69
N TRP A 261 3.33 12.90 12.37
CA TRP A 261 4.73 13.34 12.53
C TRP A 261 5.07 13.66 13.99
N MET A 262 4.09 14.05 14.81
CA MET A 262 4.25 14.27 16.25
C MET A 262 4.15 12.98 17.05
N ALA A 263 3.62 11.91 16.47
CA ALA A 263 3.43 10.66 17.17
C ALA A 263 4.71 9.99 17.69
N PRO A 264 5.89 10.04 17.02
CA PRO A 264 7.13 9.63 17.68
C PRO A 264 7.54 10.53 18.84
N LEU A 265 7.08 11.79 18.87
CA LEU A 265 7.35 12.72 19.96
C LEU A 265 6.47 12.45 21.19
N TRP A 266 5.27 11.87 21.03
CA TRP A 266 4.38 11.56 22.15
C TRP A 266 4.99 10.61 23.19
N PRO A 267 5.56 9.44 22.85
CA PRO A 267 6.24 8.58 23.81
C PRO A 267 7.48 9.25 24.43
N LEU A 268 8.16 10.11 23.68
CA LEU A 268 9.31 10.85 24.18
C LEU A 268 8.86 11.88 25.22
N PHE A 269 7.73 12.56 24.98
CA PHE A 269 7.08 13.48 25.89
C PHE A 269 6.53 12.78 27.14
N PHE A 270 5.81 11.66 26.97
CA PHE A 270 5.30 10.85 28.08
C PHE A 270 6.43 10.19 28.89
N GLY A 271 7.50 9.74 28.23
CA GLY A 271 8.70 9.20 28.87
C GLY A 271 9.40 10.27 29.72
N LEU A 272 9.61 11.47 29.16
CA LEU A 272 10.15 12.61 29.91
C LEU A 272 9.23 13.03 31.06
N LEU A 273 7.92 13.08 30.84
CA LEU A 273 6.92 13.40 31.86
C LEU A 273 6.94 12.36 33.01
N LEU A 274 7.02 11.07 32.68
CA LEU A 274 7.09 10.01 33.68
C LEU A 274 8.39 10.09 34.49
N ILE A 275 9.53 10.32 33.82
CA ILE A 275 10.84 10.53 34.47
C ILE A 275 10.79 11.75 35.39
N THR A 276 10.16 12.85 34.98
CA THR A 276 10.07 14.07 35.79
C THR A 276 9.10 13.93 36.95
N VAL A 277 7.91 13.35 36.76
CA VAL A 277 6.91 13.18 37.83
C VAL A 277 7.34 12.13 38.85
N VAL A 278 7.73 10.93 38.40
CA VAL A 278 8.20 9.85 39.28
C VAL A 278 9.55 10.22 39.90
N GLY A 279 10.43 10.84 39.12
CA GLY A 279 11.67 11.41 39.60
C GLY A 279 11.40 12.43 40.71
N ALA A 280 10.65 13.50 40.46
CA ALA A 280 10.39 14.55 41.45
C ALA A 280 9.71 14.01 42.72
N ALA A 281 8.79 13.05 42.61
CA ALA A 281 8.12 12.46 43.77
C ALA A 281 9.04 11.53 44.59
N ALA A 282 9.93 10.77 43.96
CA ALA A 282 10.83 9.82 44.65
C ALA A 282 12.18 10.44 45.10
N VAL A 283 12.56 11.59 44.53
CA VAL A 283 13.90 12.17 44.64
C VAL A 283 14.27 12.92 45.94
N PRO A 284 13.38 13.30 46.89
CA PRO A 284 13.87 13.91 48.12
C PRO A 284 14.86 13.02 48.89
N ARG A 285 14.85 11.69 48.68
CA ARG A 285 15.68 10.71 49.41
C ARG A 285 16.77 9.99 48.59
N LEU A 286 16.83 10.15 47.27
CA LEU A 286 17.68 9.36 46.36
C LEU A 286 18.58 10.21 45.43
N THR A 287 19.16 11.28 45.96
CA THR A 287 19.93 12.27 45.18
C THR A 287 21.16 11.71 44.45
N LYS A 288 21.75 10.59 44.90
CA LYS A 288 22.92 9.98 44.24
C LYS A 288 22.58 9.00 43.09
N GLN A 289 21.31 8.61 42.90
CA GLN A 289 20.92 7.59 41.91
C GLN A 289 20.03 8.12 40.77
N ARG A 290 19.88 9.45 40.64
CA ARG A 290 19.03 10.09 39.61
C ARG A 290 19.28 9.58 38.19
N TRP A 291 20.54 9.29 37.83
CA TRP A 291 20.90 8.77 36.51
C TRP A 291 20.33 7.38 36.21
N VAL A 292 20.16 6.51 37.21
CA VAL A 292 19.59 5.17 37.04
C VAL A 292 18.12 5.24 36.64
N PHE A 293 17.36 6.15 37.26
CA PHE A 293 15.95 6.36 36.93
C PHE A 293 15.77 6.96 35.53
N ILE A 294 16.60 7.94 35.15
CA ILE A 294 16.59 8.52 33.79
C ILE A 294 16.89 7.44 32.74
N LEU A 295 17.95 6.64 32.95
CA LEU A 295 18.31 5.55 32.04
C LEU A 295 17.19 4.49 31.95
N SER A 296 16.55 4.14 33.06
CA SER A 296 15.43 3.20 33.05
C SER A 296 14.22 3.74 32.27
N GLY A 297 13.88 5.01 32.41
CA GLY A 297 12.78 5.63 31.65
C GLY A 297 13.04 5.68 30.16
N VAL A 298 14.27 6.03 29.75
CA VAL A 298 14.70 5.99 28.34
C VAL A 298 14.63 4.56 27.79
N MET A 299 15.04 3.56 28.58
CA MET A 299 15.00 2.15 28.20
C MET A 299 13.57 1.63 27.97
N TRP A 300 12.57 2.16 28.68
CA TRP A 300 11.14 1.81 28.48
C TRP A 300 10.46 2.62 27.39
N ALA A 301 10.90 3.86 27.13
CA ALA A 301 10.35 4.70 26.06
C ALA A 301 10.60 4.10 24.67
N VAL A 302 11.77 3.51 24.43
CA VAL A 302 12.14 2.90 23.14
C VAL A 302 11.20 1.74 22.73
N PRO A 303 10.92 0.72 23.58
CA PRO A 303 9.91 -0.30 23.29
C PRO A 303 8.51 0.26 23.07
N ALA A 304 8.09 1.26 23.85
CA ALA A 304 6.77 1.86 23.72
C ALA A 304 6.61 2.60 22.39
N VAL A 305 7.64 3.31 21.92
CA VAL A 305 7.70 3.88 20.56
C VAL A 305 7.61 2.76 19.52
N GLY A 306 8.37 1.68 19.71
CA GLY A 306 8.35 0.52 18.81
C GLY A 306 6.97 -0.15 18.69
N LEU A 307 6.29 -0.38 19.82
CA LEU A 307 4.94 -0.97 19.89
C LEU A 307 3.84 -0.01 19.42
N TRP A 308 4.06 1.29 19.56
CA TRP A 308 3.13 2.29 18.99
C TRP A 308 3.27 2.36 17.47
N MET A 309 4.50 2.44 16.94
CA MET A 309 4.77 2.41 15.49
C MET A 309 4.22 1.12 14.88
N SER A 310 4.48 -0.01 15.53
CA SER A 310 3.84 -1.31 15.31
C SER A 310 2.34 -1.22 15.05
N ARG A 311 1.58 -0.62 15.97
CA ARG A 311 0.12 -0.54 15.86
C ARG A 311 -0.32 0.41 14.75
N ALA A 312 0.35 1.56 14.66
CA ALA A 312 0.09 2.56 13.61
C ALA A 312 0.34 2.01 12.20
N PHE A 313 1.31 1.10 12.03
CA PHE A 313 1.62 0.46 10.76
C PHE A 313 0.91 -0.89 10.55
N ALA A 314 0.38 -1.52 11.61
CA ALA A 314 -0.35 -2.80 11.54
C ALA A 314 -1.87 -2.65 11.35
N SER A 315 -2.44 -1.44 11.46
CA SER A 315 -3.86 -1.20 11.17
C SER A 315 -4.01 -0.30 9.95
N PRO A 316 -4.15 -0.91 8.77
CA PRO A 316 -5.42 -0.84 8.05
C PRO A 316 -5.95 -2.22 7.62
N PRO A 317 -7.22 -2.32 7.17
CA PRO A 317 -7.85 -3.58 6.79
C PRO A 317 -7.05 -4.29 5.70
N GLU A 318 -7.19 -5.61 5.65
CA GLU A 318 -6.52 -6.59 4.76
C GLU A 318 -6.52 -6.25 3.25
N THR A 319 -7.11 -5.13 2.82
CA THR A 319 -7.25 -4.71 1.42
C THR A 319 -6.19 -3.70 0.93
N GLN A 320 -5.34 -3.10 1.79
CA GLN A 320 -4.53 -1.94 1.36
C GLN A 320 -2.99 -2.05 1.38
N TYR A 321 -2.36 -2.96 2.11
CA TYR A 321 -0.89 -3.03 2.14
C TYR A 321 -0.37 -4.44 1.88
N GLY A 322 0.42 -4.59 0.80
CA GLY A 322 1.11 -5.82 0.48
C GLY A 322 1.96 -6.32 1.65
N ALA A 323 1.96 -7.64 1.85
CA ALA A 323 2.50 -8.37 2.99
C ALA A 323 3.98 -8.10 3.36
N GLY A 324 4.73 -7.36 2.54
CA GLY A 324 6.17 -7.11 2.74
C GLY A 324 6.52 -6.28 3.98
N LYS A 325 5.65 -5.36 4.44
CA LYS A 325 5.95 -4.53 5.63
C LYS A 325 5.67 -5.24 6.96
N CYS A 326 4.73 -6.18 7.00
CA CYS A 326 4.45 -6.99 8.18
C CYS A 326 5.55 -8.00 8.49
N GLY A 327 6.25 -8.52 7.47
CA GLY A 327 7.32 -9.52 7.66
C GLY A 327 8.55 -9.01 8.41
N ALA A 328 9.13 -7.88 7.96
CA ALA A 328 10.27 -7.25 8.65
C ALA A 328 9.91 -6.80 10.08
N PHE A 329 8.65 -6.40 10.27
CA PHE A 329 8.10 -5.97 11.54
C PHE A 329 7.88 -7.14 12.55
N MET A 330 7.38 -8.28 12.09
CA MET A 330 7.25 -9.51 12.89
C MET A 330 8.62 -10.04 13.34
N ILE A 331 9.65 -9.94 12.49
CA ILE A 331 11.03 -10.29 12.84
C ILE A 331 11.55 -9.35 13.95
N GLY A 332 11.30 -8.05 13.85
CA GLY A 332 11.63 -7.09 14.90
C GLY A 332 10.95 -7.41 16.24
N CYS A 333 9.66 -7.73 16.22
CA CYS A 333 8.90 -8.10 17.43
C CYS A 333 9.28 -9.47 18.01
N ALA A 334 9.74 -10.43 17.20
CA ALA A 334 10.20 -11.73 17.67
C ALA A 334 11.60 -11.65 18.31
N LEU A 335 12.47 -10.79 17.79
CA LEU A 335 13.82 -10.59 18.32
C LEU A 335 13.84 -9.71 19.58
N PHE A 336 12.83 -8.85 19.78
CA PHE A 336 12.80 -7.89 20.89
C PHE A 336 12.65 -8.53 22.29
N PRO A 337 11.76 -9.51 22.53
CA PRO A 337 11.71 -10.24 23.80
C PRO A 337 13.00 -11.02 24.07
N GLY A 338 13.66 -11.53 23.02
CA GLY A 338 14.97 -12.17 23.12
C GLY A 338 16.04 -11.19 23.58
N ALA A 339 16.10 -10.00 22.99
CA ALA A 339 17.01 -8.93 23.40
C ALA A 339 16.71 -8.44 24.83
N LEU A 340 15.42 -8.31 25.20
CA LEU A 340 14.97 -7.93 26.54
C LEU A 340 15.36 -8.97 27.59
N LEU A 341 15.16 -10.26 27.30
CA LEU A 341 15.54 -11.36 28.17
C LEU A 341 17.07 -11.41 28.36
N ILE A 342 17.83 -11.24 27.28
CA ILE A 342 19.30 -11.17 27.34
C ILE A 342 19.75 -9.98 28.20
N ALA A 343 19.12 -8.81 28.06
CA ALA A 343 19.43 -7.63 28.87
C ALA A 343 19.09 -7.84 30.36
N VAL A 344 17.95 -8.46 30.68
CA VAL A 344 17.55 -8.77 32.07
C VAL A 344 18.48 -9.81 32.69
N ILE A 345 18.85 -10.85 31.95
CA ILE A 345 19.81 -11.86 32.42
C ILE A 345 21.18 -11.20 32.62
N ALA A 346 21.66 -10.39 31.69
CA ALA A 346 22.94 -9.69 31.82
C ALA A 346 22.95 -8.73 33.01
N ALA A 347 21.85 -8.00 33.25
CA ALA A 347 21.70 -7.13 34.41
C ALA A 347 21.61 -7.92 35.72
N GLY A 348 20.86 -9.01 35.75
CA GLY A 348 20.75 -9.90 36.92
C GLY A 348 22.10 -10.56 37.28
N VAL A 349 22.83 -11.03 36.27
CA VAL A 349 24.19 -11.57 36.44
C VAL A 349 25.16 -10.48 36.89
N GLY A 350 25.06 -9.26 36.35
CA GLY A 350 25.86 -8.12 36.80
C GLY A 350 25.59 -7.74 38.25
N VAL A 351 24.32 -7.74 38.66
CA VAL A 351 23.91 -7.50 40.06
C VAL A 351 24.45 -8.61 40.96
N LEU A 352 24.28 -9.89 40.60
CA LEU A 352 24.80 -11.00 41.38
C LEU A 352 26.34 -10.97 41.48
N ALA A 353 27.03 -10.67 40.38
CA ALA A 353 28.49 -10.65 40.31
C ALA A 353 29.14 -9.44 41.02
N VAL A 354 28.40 -8.35 41.24
CA VAL A 354 28.94 -7.14 41.89
C VAL A 354 28.42 -6.97 43.31
N VAL A 355 27.12 -7.20 43.55
CA VAL A 355 26.48 -6.95 44.83
C VAL A 355 26.82 -8.04 45.85
N ILE A 356 26.83 -9.32 45.44
CA ILE A 356 27.17 -10.42 46.37
C ILE A 356 28.61 -10.28 46.88
N PRO A 357 29.65 -10.06 46.03
CA PRO A 357 31.01 -9.89 46.54
C PRO A 357 31.19 -8.65 47.42
N LEU A 358 30.47 -7.56 47.15
CA LEU A 358 30.47 -6.38 47.99
C LEU A 358 29.84 -6.66 49.36
N PHE A 359 28.73 -7.39 49.41
CA PHE A 359 28.11 -7.82 50.67
C PHE A 359 29.00 -8.77 51.46
N VAL A 360 29.62 -9.75 50.80
CA VAL A 360 30.57 -10.68 51.42
C VAL A 360 31.79 -9.92 51.94
N ALA A 361 32.35 -8.99 51.15
CA ALA A 361 33.49 -8.18 51.58
C ALA A 361 33.13 -7.27 52.78
N ALA A 362 31.94 -6.68 52.78
CA ALA A 362 31.45 -5.87 53.91
C ALA A 362 31.22 -6.72 55.17
N ALA A 363 30.66 -7.93 55.02
CA ALA A 363 30.46 -8.86 56.13
C ALA A 363 31.80 -9.35 56.72
N VAL A 364 32.77 -9.69 55.86
CA VAL A 364 34.13 -10.06 56.28
C VAL A 364 34.83 -8.89 56.98
N TRP A 365 34.72 -7.68 56.44
CA TRP A 365 35.28 -6.47 57.05
C TRP A 365 34.66 -6.22 58.43
N ALA A 366 33.33 -6.29 58.54
CA ALA A 366 32.62 -6.10 59.80
C ALA A 366 33.06 -7.14 60.85
N ARG A 367 33.34 -8.38 60.43
CA ARG A 367 33.84 -9.45 61.30
C ARG A 367 35.27 -9.20 61.76
N LEU A 368 36.15 -8.72 60.88
CA LEU A 368 37.54 -8.37 61.21
C LEU A 368 37.66 -7.15 62.12
N ARG A 369 36.67 -6.25 62.08
CA ARG A 369 36.63 -5.06 62.95
C ARG A 369 35.90 -5.28 64.27
N ARG A 370 35.36 -6.46 64.56
CA ARG A 370 34.84 -6.73 65.90
C ARG A 370 36.03 -6.70 66.86
N PRO A 371 36.09 -5.74 67.80
CA PRO A 371 37.15 -5.71 68.78
C PRO A 371 37.15 -7.05 69.51
N ALA A 372 38.33 -7.65 69.67
CA ALA A 372 38.48 -8.85 70.47
C ALA A 372 37.86 -8.54 71.84
N GLY A 373 36.84 -9.32 72.23
CA GLY A 373 36.18 -9.13 73.51
C GLY A 373 37.21 -9.11 74.63
N PRO A 374 36.98 -8.33 75.69
CA PRO A 374 37.94 -8.21 76.79
C PRO A 374 38.33 -9.60 77.30
N PRO A 375 39.61 -9.82 77.63
CA PRO A 375 40.09 -11.12 78.08
C PRO A 375 39.26 -11.56 79.28
N ALA A 376 38.71 -12.77 79.21
CA ALA A 376 37.96 -13.36 80.30
C ALA A 376 38.84 -13.43 81.54
N THR A 377 38.51 -12.63 82.56
CA THR A 377 39.12 -12.70 83.88
C THR A 377 38.75 -14.05 84.48
N ARG A 378 39.72 -14.97 84.54
CA ARG A 378 39.59 -16.20 85.34
C ARG A 378 39.66 -15.81 86.81
N GLY A 379 38.57 -16.02 87.53
CA GLY A 379 38.54 -16.06 88.99
C GLY A 379 38.95 -17.43 89.49
#